data_AF-A0A1S1IZE3-F1
#
_entry.id   AF-A0A1S1IZE3-F1
#
_cell.length_a   1.000
_cell.length_b   1.000
_cell.length_c   1.000
_cell.angle_alpha   90.00
_cell.angle_beta   90.00
_cell.angle_gamma   90.00
#
_symmetry.space_group_name_H-M   'P 1'
#
loop_
_entity.id
_entity.type
_entity.pdbx_description
1 polymer ?
#
loop_
_entity_poly.entity_id
_entity_poly.type
_entity_poly.pdbx_seq_one_letter_code
_entity_poly.pdbx_strand_id
1 'polypeptide(L)'
;MAGIVSAIVSYVITVKLKKLDFKNEYYKEILKKRLVAYQYIESQIAVLKTVVLDEADSQPYHMMFSYSDIEFFEFQKNMLMAISFSLWIDDETSENLEKLNELFYNLNIKAGGKSNLELIDLGKKYYQHISDLRFQLENSTKRGLYNLHDIDKAFKTKKVNTKREIRELK
;
A
#
# COMPACT_ATOMS: atom_id res chain seq x y z
N MET A 1 58.66 -14.45 4.05
CA MET A 1 57.60 -14.33 5.06
C MET A 1 56.64 -13.15 4.80
N ALA A 2 57.13 -11.95 4.47
CA ALA A 2 56.27 -10.79 4.17
C ALA A 2 55.21 -11.03 3.07
N GLY A 3 55.55 -11.76 1.99
CA GLY A 3 54.59 -12.09 0.92
C GLY A 3 53.44 -13.01 1.35
N ILE A 4 53.69 -13.95 2.27
CA ILE A 4 52.66 -14.86 2.80
C ILE A 4 51.70 -14.09 3.72
N VAL A 5 52.25 -13.23 4.60
CA VAL A 5 51.44 -12.37 5.48
C VAL A 5 50.59 -11.40 4.65
N SER A 6 51.16 -10.77 3.62
CA SER A 6 50.44 -9.92 2.68
C SER A 6 49.29 -10.65 1.97
N ALA A 7 49.53 -11.87 1.50
CA ALA A 7 48.52 -12.68 0.81
C ALA A 7 47.35 -13.04 1.74
N ILE A 8 47.63 -13.41 3.00
CA ILE A 8 46.61 -13.73 4.00
C ILE A 8 45.77 -12.49 4.34
N VAL A 9 46.42 -11.36 4.61
CA VAL A 9 45.74 -10.09 4.92
C VAL A 9 44.87 -9.64 3.74
N SER A 10 45.41 -9.70 2.52
CA SER A 10 44.68 -9.37 1.30
C SER A 10 43.46 -10.27 1.13
N TYR A 11 43.62 -11.59 1.32
CA TYR A 11 42.52 -12.55 1.24
C TYR A 11 41.41 -12.24 2.26
N VAL A 12 41.75 -11.99 3.52
CA VAL A 12 40.77 -11.65 4.57
C VAL A 12 40.02 -10.36 4.24
N ILE A 13 40.73 -9.32 3.77
CA ILE A 13 40.11 -8.05 3.35
C ILE A 13 39.19 -8.29 2.15
N THR A 14 39.62 -9.02 1.12
CA THR A 14 38.81 -9.34 -0.05
C THR A 14 37.54 -10.10 0.33
N VAL A 15 37.63 -11.10 1.22
CA VAL A 15 36.45 -11.83 1.69
C VAL A 15 35.49 -10.91 2.44
N LYS A 16 35.99 -10.00 3.28
CA LYS A 16 35.14 -9.01 3.98
C LYS A 16 34.46 -8.05 2.99
N LEU A 17 35.19 -7.53 2.01
CA LEU A 17 34.64 -6.65 0.97
C LEU A 17 33.55 -7.36 0.18
N LYS A 18 33.79 -8.59 -0.30
CA LYS A 18 32.78 -9.37 -1.03
C LYS A 18 31.51 -9.62 -0.20
N LYS A 19 31.63 -9.85 1.11
CA LYS A 19 30.48 -10.00 2.00
C LYS A 19 29.68 -8.70 2.14
N LEU A 20 30.36 -7.55 2.22
CA LEU A 20 29.72 -6.25 2.26
C LEU A 20 29.01 -5.94 0.93
N ASP A 21 29.67 -6.22 -0.21
CA ASP A 21 29.08 -6.05 -1.54
C ASP A 21 27.82 -6.89 -1.69
N PHE A 22 27.87 -8.17 -1.30
CA PHE A 22 26.70 -9.03 -1.32
C PHE A 22 25.54 -8.48 -0.46
N LYS A 23 25.84 -8.01 0.76
CA LYS A 23 24.84 -7.40 1.64
C LYS A 23 24.22 -6.15 1.01
N ASN A 24 25.04 -5.31 0.39
CA ASN A 24 24.57 -4.10 -0.29
C ASN A 24 23.67 -4.42 -1.49
N GLU A 25 24.06 -5.38 -2.34
CA GLU A 25 23.24 -5.81 -3.46
C GLU A 25 21.91 -6.42 -3.00
N TYR A 26 21.93 -7.25 -1.96
CA TYR A 26 20.72 -7.79 -1.36
C TYR A 26 19.79 -6.69 -0.83
N TYR A 27 20.35 -5.68 -0.14
CA TYR A 27 19.58 -4.54 0.36
C TYR A 27 18.98 -3.69 -0.76
N LYS A 28 19.70 -3.48 -1.87
CA LYS A 28 19.15 -2.79 -3.05
C LYS A 28 17.91 -3.50 -3.59
N GLU A 29 17.95 -4.83 -3.71
CA GLU A 29 16.81 -5.61 -4.18
C GLU A 29 15.61 -5.56 -3.23
N ILE A 30 15.85 -5.59 -1.91
CA ILE A 30 14.79 -5.37 -0.91
C ILE A 30 14.16 -3.99 -1.07
N LEU A 31 14.98 -2.93 -1.14
CA LEU A 31 14.50 -1.56 -1.27
C LEU A 31 13.68 -1.38 -2.54
N LYS A 32 14.10 -2.00 -3.64
CA LYS A 32 13.36 -2.00 -4.90
C LYS A 32 11.97 -2.61 -4.75
N LYS A 33 11.84 -3.77 -4.08
CA LYS A 33 10.53 -4.40 -3.84
C LYS A 33 9.63 -3.55 -2.94
N ARG A 34 10.20 -2.97 -1.88
CA ARG A 34 9.47 -2.04 -0.99
C ARG A 34 8.98 -0.83 -1.76
N LEU A 35 9.83 -0.21 -2.58
CA LEU A 35 9.47 0.95 -3.40
C LEU A 35 8.32 0.63 -4.35
N VAL A 36 8.38 -0.51 -5.05
CA VAL A 36 7.29 -0.97 -5.94
C VAL A 36 5.98 -1.12 -5.17
N ALA A 37 6.01 -1.67 -3.96
CA ALA A 37 4.82 -1.79 -3.12
C ALA A 37 4.18 -0.42 -2.80
N TYR A 38 5.00 0.56 -2.41
CA TYR A 38 4.52 1.92 -2.14
C TYR A 38 4.02 2.64 -3.40
N GLN A 39 4.62 2.40 -4.58
CA GLN A 39 4.15 2.98 -5.84
C GLN A 39 2.71 2.57 -6.18
N TYR A 40 2.33 1.32 -5.90
CA TYR A 40 0.93 0.89 -6.05
C TYR A 40 0.00 1.61 -5.07
N ILE A 41 0.45 1.82 -3.83
CA ILE A 41 -0.33 2.57 -2.83
C ILE A 41 -0.51 4.04 -3.27
N GLU A 42 0.57 4.69 -3.71
CA GLU A 42 0.52 6.07 -4.23
C GLU A 42 -0.43 6.19 -5.42
N SER A 43 -0.41 5.21 -6.33
CA SER A 43 -1.32 5.16 -7.48
C SER A 43 -2.78 5.02 -7.03
N GLN A 44 -3.06 4.21 -6.01
CA GLN A 44 -4.41 4.13 -5.44
C GLN A 44 -4.83 5.43 -4.74
N ILE A 45 -3.93 6.06 -3.98
CA ILE A 45 -4.19 7.35 -3.33
C ILE A 45 -4.54 8.41 -4.39
N ALA A 46 -3.82 8.43 -5.52
CA ALA A 46 -4.08 9.36 -6.61
C ALA A 46 -5.51 9.20 -7.17
N VAL A 47 -5.97 7.97 -7.40
CA VAL A 47 -7.35 7.68 -7.80
C VAL A 47 -8.35 8.22 -6.77
N LEU A 48 -8.11 8.00 -5.48
CA LEU A 48 -8.95 8.46 -4.37
C LEU A 48 -8.92 9.98 -4.13
N LYS A 49 -7.99 10.71 -4.76
CA LYS A 49 -7.95 12.17 -4.71
C LYS A 49 -8.86 12.82 -5.74
N THR A 50 -9.29 12.07 -6.76
CA THR A 50 -10.12 12.61 -7.83
C THR A 50 -11.55 12.76 -7.36
N VAL A 51 -11.99 14.01 -7.21
CA VAL A 51 -13.33 14.40 -6.77
C VAL A 51 -14.08 15.05 -7.93
N VAL A 52 -15.38 14.77 -7.99
CA VAL A 52 -16.34 15.36 -8.92
C VAL A 52 -17.51 15.92 -8.12
N LEU A 53 -18.20 16.91 -8.69
CA LEU A 53 -19.43 17.48 -8.14
C LEU A 53 -20.61 16.94 -8.93
N ASP A 54 -21.67 16.54 -8.23
CA ASP A 54 -22.92 16.20 -8.90
C ASP A 54 -23.57 17.47 -9.45
N GLU A 55 -24.00 17.43 -10.72
CA GLU A 55 -24.68 18.54 -11.38
C GLU A 55 -26.03 18.88 -10.73
N ALA A 56 -26.70 17.91 -10.09
CA ALA A 56 -28.01 18.10 -9.50
C ALA A 56 -28.00 18.87 -8.16
N ASP A 57 -27.01 18.62 -7.30
CA ASP A 57 -26.96 19.17 -5.93
C ASP A 57 -25.60 19.75 -5.53
N SER A 58 -24.61 19.75 -6.44
CA SER A 58 -23.25 20.23 -6.21
C SER A 58 -22.52 19.53 -5.05
N GLN A 59 -22.99 18.36 -4.60
CA GLN A 59 -22.29 17.61 -3.56
C GLN A 59 -21.09 16.85 -4.14
N PRO A 60 -19.95 16.83 -3.43
CA PRO A 60 -18.76 16.12 -3.88
C PRO A 60 -18.88 14.61 -3.67
N TYR A 61 -18.35 13.86 -4.62
CA TYR A 61 -18.12 12.42 -4.50
C TYR A 61 -16.84 11.99 -5.24
N HIS A 62 -16.34 10.80 -4.95
CA HIS A 62 -15.13 10.28 -5.61
C HIS A 62 -15.45 9.83 -7.04
N MET A 63 -14.60 10.19 -8.01
CA MET A 63 -14.84 9.94 -9.44
C MET A 63 -15.14 8.48 -9.79
N MET A 64 -14.63 7.54 -8.99
CA MET A 64 -14.89 6.11 -9.18
C MET A 64 -16.38 5.73 -9.13
N PHE A 65 -17.25 6.55 -8.55
CA PHE A 65 -18.70 6.33 -8.53
C PHE A 65 -19.45 6.95 -9.73
N SER A 66 -18.76 7.64 -10.65
CA SER A 66 -19.38 8.24 -11.84
C SER A 66 -19.68 7.25 -12.96
N TYR A 67 -19.20 6.01 -12.86
CA TYR A 67 -19.22 5.01 -13.92
C TYR A 67 -20.00 3.77 -13.48
N SER A 68 -19.97 2.68 -14.26
CA SER A 68 -20.66 1.45 -13.89
C SER A 68 -19.93 0.70 -12.77
N ASP A 69 -20.58 -0.35 -12.26
CA ASP A 69 -20.02 -1.22 -11.23
C ASP A 69 -18.74 -1.95 -11.70
N ILE A 70 -18.61 -2.21 -13.00
CA ILE A 70 -17.38 -2.77 -13.60
C ILE A 70 -16.22 -1.78 -13.46
N GLU A 71 -16.38 -0.52 -13.86
CA GLU A 71 -15.31 0.46 -13.72
C GLU A 71 -15.02 0.78 -12.25
N PHE A 72 -16.02 0.76 -11.37
CA PHE A 72 -15.82 0.92 -9.93
C PHE A 72 -14.82 -0.10 -9.37
N PHE A 73 -14.87 -1.35 -9.84
CA PHE A 73 -13.89 -2.38 -9.48
C PHE A 73 -12.51 -2.11 -10.10
N GLU A 74 -12.47 -1.64 -11.34
CA GLU A 74 -11.21 -1.28 -12.03
C GLU A 74 -10.41 -0.21 -11.29
N PHE A 75 -11.09 0.77 -10.67
CA PHE A 75 -10.46 1.80 -9.84
C PHE A 75 -9.77 1.25 -8.57
N GLN A 76 -9.99 -0.01 -8.23
CA GLN A 76 -9.39 -0.67 -7.05
C GLN A 76 -8.18 -1.55 -7.42
N LYS A 77 -7.82 -1.66 -8.70
CA LYS A 77 -6.70 -2.53 -9.15
C LYS A 77 -5.37 -2.20 -8.48
N ASN A 78 -5.04 -0.92 -8.31
CA ASN A 78 -3.80 -0.52 -7.65
C ASN A 78 -3.76 -0.98 -6.19
N MET A 79 -4.89 -0.93 -5.48
CA MET A 79 -5.03 -1.47 -4.13
C MET A 79 -4.77 -2.99 -4.10
N LEU A 80 -5.37 -3.75 -5.02
CA LEU A 80 -5.15 -5.20 -5.10
C LEU A 80 -3.68 -5.54 -5.37
N MET A 81 -3.04 -4.77 -6.25
CA MET A 81 -1.60 -4.89 -6.47
C MET A 81 -0.81 -4.58 -5.20
N ALA A 82 -1.09 -3.48 -4.50
CA ALA A 82 -0.43 -3.16 -3.23
C ALA A 82 -0.57 -4.29 -2.20
N ILE A 83 -1.76 -4.89 -2.07
CA ILE A 83 -2.03 -6.02 -1.17
C ILE A 83 -1.16 -7.24 -1.53
N SER A 84 -0.96 -7.52 -2.83
CA SER A 84 -0.08 -8.60 -3.28
C SER A 84 1.39 -8.39 -2.88
N PHE A 85 1.77 -7.15 -2.58
CA PHE A 85 3.08 -6.76 -2.05
C PHE A 85 3.08 -6.45 -0.54
N SER A 86 2.04 -6.82 0.21
CA SER A 86 1.89 -6.53 1.65
C SER A 86 3.10 -6.89 2.51
N LEU A 87 3.85 -7.96 2.18
CA LEU A 87 5.08 -8.33 2.87
C LEU A 87 6.16 -7.22 2.87
N TRP A 88 6.12 -6.34 1.88
CA TRP A 88 7.12 -5.28 1.68
C TRP A 88 6.67 -3.93 2.23
N ILE A 89 5.46 -3.85 2.80
CA ILE A 89 4.86 -2.64 3.32
C ILE A 89 5.02 -2.64 4.84
N ASP A 90 5.26 -1.47 5.44
CA ASP A 90 5.31 -1.38 6.90
C ASP A 90 3.95 -1.70 7.56
N ASP A 91 3.99 -2.06 8.83
CA ASP A 91 2.82 -2.53 9.56
C ASP A 91 1.65 -1.53 9.56
N GLU A 92 1.94 -0.25 9.78
CA GLU A 92 0.93 0.79 9.90
C GLU A 92 0.28 1.08 8.55
N THR A 93 1.09 1.17 7.48
CA THR A 93 0.58 1.31 6.12
C THR A 93 -0.24 0.09 5.71
N SER A 94 0.19 -1.12 6.08
CA SER A 94 -0.55 -2.35 5.81
C SER A 94 -1.90 -2.36 6.51
N GLU A 95 -1.96 -1.95 7.78
CA GLU A 95 -3.22 -1.86 8.53
C GLU A 95 -4.20 -0.84 7.93
N ASN A 96 -3.70 0.31 7.45
CA ASN A 96 -4.56 1.28 6.78
C ASN A 96 -5.02 0.79 5.39
N LEU A 97 -4.17 0.06 4.67
CA LEU A 97 -4.52 -0.58 3.40
C LEU A 97 -5.59 -1.66 3.60
N GLU A 98 -5.50 -2.45 4.68
CA GLU A 98 -6.51 -3.46 5.03
C GLU A 98 -7.87 -2.82 5.35
N LYS A 99 -7.91 -1.74 6.16
CA LYS A 99 -9.17 -1.00 6.42
C LYS A 99 -9.80 -0.47 5.14
N LEU A 100 -8.98 0.07 4.24
CA LEU A 100 -9.46 0.56 2.95
C LEU A 100 -10.02 -0.59 2.10
N ASN A 101 -9.34 -1.73 2.08
CA ASN A 101 -9.80 -2.93 1.39
C ASN A 101 -11.13 -3.48 1.96
N GLU A 102 -11.28 -3.49 3.29
CA GLU A 102 -12.54 -3.88 3.94
C GLU A 102 -13.68 -2.93 3.57
N LEU A 103 -13.44 -1.62 3.54
CA LEU A 103 -14.44 -0.65 3.08
C LEU A 103 -14.84 -0.94 1.62
N PHE A 104 -13.87 -1.14 0.73
CA PHE A 104 -14.14 -1.39 -0.67
C PHE A 104 -14.83 -2.71 -0.93
N TYR A 105 -14.50 -3.77 -0.20
CA TYR A 105 -15.25 -5.03 -0.24
C TYR A 105 -16.74 -4.81 0.03
N ASN A 106 -17.05 -4.05 1.09
CA ASN A 106 -18.44 -3.72 1.44
C ASN A 106 -19.12 -2.82 0.39
N LEU A 107 -18.38 -1.87 -0.18
CA LEU A 107 -18.88 -1.00 -1.24
C LEU A 107 -19.16 -1.78 -2.53
N ASN A 108 -18.32 -2.73 -2.90
CA ASN A 108 -18.54 -3.60 -4.07
C ASN A 108 -19.86 -4.37 -3.94
N ILE A 109 -20.15 -4.92 -2.75
CA ILE A 109 -21.43 -5.59 -2.48
C ILE A 109 -22.60 -4.61 -2.64
N LYS A 110 -22.47 -3.38 -2.14
CA LYS A 110 -23.52 -2.35 -2.23
C LYS A 110 -23.67 -1.78 -3.63
N ALA A 111 -22.61 -1.78 -4.44
CA ALA A 111 -22.57 -1.24 -5.80
C ALA A 111 -23.15 -2.23 -6.84
N GLY A 112 -23.07 -3.53 -6.58
CA GLY A 112 -23.49 -4.55 -7.54
C GLY A 112 -24.94 -4.36 -8.01
N GLY A 113 -25.13 -4.26 -9.33
CA GLY A 113 -26.44 -4.12 -9.97
C GLY A 113 -27.12 -2.75 -9.78
N LYS A 114 -26.42 -1.74 -9.27
CA LYS A 114 -26.93 -0.37 -9.16
C LYS A 114 -26.84 0.40 -10.47
N SER A 115 -27.79 1.31 -10.68
CA SER A 115 -27.70 2.33 -11.72
C SER A 115 -26.65 3.40 -11.38
N ASN A 116 -26.20 4.16 -12.38
CA ASN A 116 -25.21 5.23 -12.17
C ASN A 116 -25.67 6.27 -11.13
N LEU A 117 -26.96 6.65 -11.12
CA LEU A 117 -27.49 7.59 -10.13
C LEU A 117 -27.38 7.03 -8.71
N GLU A 118 -27.72 5.75 -8.51
CA GLU A 118 -27.59 5.10 -7.21
C GLU A 118 -26.12 4.93 -6.78
N LEU A 119 -25.18 4.78 -7.72
CA LEU A 119 -23.74 4.75 -7.44
C LEU A 119 -23.23 6.12 -6.99
N ILE A 120 -23.68 7.20 -7.63
CA ILE A 120 -23.37 8.57 -7.22
C ILE A 120 -23.89 8.82 -5.79
N ASP A 121 -25.14 8.46 -5.50
CA ASP A 121 -25.71 8.60 -4.15
C ASP A 121 -24.93 7.79 -3.09
N LEU A 122 -24.49 6.58 -3.45
CA LEU A 122 -23.60 5.77 -2.62
C LEU A 122 -22.26 6.48 -2.41
N GLY A 123 -21.70 7.06 -3.47
CA GLY A 123 -20.43 7.81 -3.43
C GLY A 123 -20.48 9.02 -2.50
N LYS A 124 -21.56 9.81 -2.58
CA LYS A 124 -21.82 10.93 -1.66
C LYS A 124 -21.92 10.45 -0.21
N LYS A 125 -22.69 9.38 0.03
CA LYS A 125 -22.89 8.80 1.37
C LYS A 125 -21.57 8.37 2.03
N TYR A 126 -20.62 7.82 1.27
CA TYR A 126 -19.35 7.33 1.78
C TYR A 126 -18.16 8.27 1.54
N TYR A 127 -18.40 9.46 1.00
CA TYR A 127 -17.36 10.41 0.59
C TYR A 127 -16.36 10.72 1.71
N GLN A 128 -16.88 11.06 2.90
CA GLN A 128 -16.05 11.42 4.05
C GLN A 128 -15.24 10.22 4.55
N HIS A 129 -15.86 9.04 4.68
CA HIS A 129 -15.19 7.85 5.20
C HIS A 129 -14.03 7.41 4.28
N ILE A 130 -14.24 7.44 2.96
CA ILE A 130 -13.18 7.15 1.98
C ILE A 130 -12.06 8.20 2.09
N SER A 131 -12.41 9.49 2.22
CA SER A 131 -11.43 10.57 2.34
C SER A 131 -10.57 10.43 3.60
N ASP A 132 -11.18 10.08 4.74
CA ASP A 132 -10.47 9.88 6.01
C ASP A 132 -9.49 8.71 5.94
N LEU A 133 -9.93 7.56 5.40
CA LEU A 133 -9.04 6.41 5.21
C LEU A 133 -7.93 6.71 4.21
N ARG A 134 -8.22 7.44 3.12
CA ARG A 134 -7.20 7.90 2.17
C ARG A 134 -6.15 8.77 2.86
N PHE A 135 -6.56 9.73 3.70
CA PHE A 135 -5.63 10.58 4.43
C PHE A 135 -4.77 9.79 5.42
N GLN A 136 -5.35 8.82 6.13
CA GLN A 136 -4.60 7.93 7.01
C GLN A 136 -3.56 7.13 6.22
N LEU A 137 -3.97 6.53 5.11
CA LEU A 137 -3.10 5.77 4.22
C LEU A 137 -1.97 6.64 3.66
N GLU A 138 -2.28 7.85 3.18
CA GLU A 138 -1.27 8.80 2.68
C GLU A 138 -0.23 9.16 3.74
N ASN A 139 -0.67 9.39 4.99
CA ASN A 139 0.23 9.75 6.07
C ASN A 139 1.10 8.56 6.54
N SER A 140 0.56 7.33 6.56
CA SER A 140 1.37 6.14 6.81
C SER A 140 2.34 5.86 5.66
N THR A 141 1.90 6.02 4.40
CA THR A 141 2.75 5.86 3.21
C THR A 141 3.92 6.82 3.21
N LYS A 142 3.72 8.11 3.52
CA LYS A 142 4.81 9.09 3.65
C LYS A 142 5.84 8.67 4.70
N ARG A 143 5.39 8.16 5.85
CA ARG A 143 6.29 7.64 6.91
C ARG A 143 6.99 6.36 6.49
N GLY A 144 6.31 5.47 5.78
CA GLY A 144 6.88 4.24 5.22
C GLY A 144 8.00 4.53 4.22
N LEU A 145 7.76 5.46 3.30
CA LEU A 145 8.76 5.95 2.33
C LEU A 145 9.94 6.64 3.02
N TYR A 146 9.70 7.47 4.04
CA TYR A 146 10.78 8.09 4.81
C TYR A 146 11.69 7.03 5.47
N ASN A 147 11.10 5.94 5.97
CA ASN A 147 11.80 4.84 6.62
C ASN A 147 12.11 3.67 5.68
N LEU A 148 12.16 3.87 4.35
CA LEU A 148 12.35 2.77 3.40
C LEU A 148 13.65 1.99 3.68
N HIS A 149 14.69 2.71 4.09
CA HIS A 149 16.03 2.23 4.40
C HIS A 149 16.12 1.35 5.66
N ASP A 150 15.12 1.41 6.55
CA ASP A 150 15.09 0.64 7.79
C ASP A 150 14.53 -0.77 7.55
N ILE A 151 15.39 -1.62 6.97
CA ILE A 151 15.07 -3.01 6.62
C ILE A 151 14.80 -3.85 7.87
N ASP A 152 15.57 -3.66 8.94
CA ASP A 152 15.44 -4.49 10.14
C ASP A 152 14.08 -4.27 10.82
N LYS A 153 13.61 -3.02 10.87
CA LYS A 153 12.26 -2.70 11.36
C LYS A 153 11.17 -3.25 10.44
N ALA A 154 11.39 -3.19 9.13
CA ALA A 154 10.42 -3.65 8.13
C ALA A 154 10.11 -5.14 8.19
N PHE A 155 11.10 -5.98 8.50
CA PHE A 155 10.94 -7.44 8.57
C PHE A 155 10.80 -7.95 10.00
N LYS A 156 10.56 -7.05 10.96
CA LYS A 156 10.30 -7.44 12.33
C LYS A 156 8.99 -8.22 12.39
N THR A 157 9.05 -9.45 12.87
CA THR A 157 7.86 -10.30 13.00
C THR A 157 6.89 -9.71 14.01
N LYS A 158 5.62 -9.57 13.62
CA LYS A 158 4.54 -9.20 14.54
C LYS A 158 4.39 -10.30 15.61
N LYS A 159 4.14 -9.91 16.85
CA LYS A 159 3.67 -10.85 17.88
C LYS A 159 2.28 -11.35 17.45
N VAL A 160 2.07 -12.66 17.50
CA VAL A 160 0.79 -13.31 17.13
C VAL A 160 -0.35 -12.59 17.85
N ASN A 161 -1.23 -11.94 17.10
CA ASN A 161 -2.48 -11.43 17.63
C ASN A 161 -3.67 -12.10 16.93
N THR A 162 -4.59 -12.50 17.79
CA THR A 162 -5.66 -13.49 17.68
C THR A 162 -6.74 -13.14 16.65
N LYS A 163 -7.25 -14.18 15.94
CA LYS A 163 -8.46 -14.26 15.10
C LYS A 163 -8.83 -13.05 14.22
N ARG A 164 -8.79 -13.25 12.90
CA ARG A 164 -9.59 -12.44 11.94
C ARG A 164 -11.07 -12.61 12.29
N GLU A 165 -11.70 -11.57 12.80
CA GLU A 165 -13.15 -11.50 12.97
C GLU A 165 -13.75 -10.91 11.69
N ILE A 166 -14.69 -11.62 11.06
CA ILE A 166 -15.48 -11.06 9.97
C ILE A 166 -16.43 -10.04 10.61
N ARG A 167 -16.18 -8.75 10.39
CA ARG A 167 -17.02 -7.67 10.91
C ARG A 167 -17.99 -7.22 9.81
N GLU A 168 -19.24 -7.64 9.92
CA GLU A 168 -20.33 -7.02 9.14
C GLU A 168 -20.59 -5.62 9.71
N LEU A 169 -20.32 -4.57 8.92
CA LEU A 169 -20.73 -3.21 9.27
C LEU A 169 -22.24 -3.08 9.02
N LYS A 170 -22.99 -2.98 10.12
CA LYS A 170 -24.43 -2.67 10.12
C LYS A 170 -24.71 -1.29 9.52
#